data_AF-A0A848YF89-F1
#
_entry.id   AF-A0A848YF89-F1
#
_cell.length_a   1.000
_cell.length_b   1.000
_cell.length_c   1.000
_cell.angle_alpha   90.00
_cell.angle_beta   90.00
_cell.angle_gamma   90.00
#
_symmetry.space_group_name_H-M   'P 1'
#
loop_
_entity.id
_entity.type
_entity.pdbx_description
1 polymer ?
#
loop_
_entity_poly.entity_id
_entity_poly.type
_entity_poly.pdbx_seq_one_letter_code
_entity_poly.pdbx_strand_id
1 'polypeptide(L)'
;MIDTRATTPAVPAPGSDETEGMNYLETVPRRLVTLWLPLCIIMFVLLFPFYWMALTSIKPDSQLLDFEGTNPFWTTTPTLKHYYALLFETEYPRWLWNTMFVSISATILSLIASVFAAYAIVRLRYKGSQSVGGLI
;
A
#
# COMPACT_ATOMS: atom_id res chain seq x y z
N MET A 1 -1.34 -28.10 -72.88
CA MET A 1 -2.12 -26.88 -72.56
C MET A 1 -2.32 -26.89 -71.06
N ILE A 2 -1.45 -26.18 -70.33
CA ILE A 2 -1.36 -26.18 -68.87
C ILE A 2 -2.30 -25.09 -68.36
N ASP A 3 -3.32 -25.46 -67.60
CA ASP A 3 -4.17 -24.49 -66.91
C ASP A 3 -3.48 -24.10 -65.59
N THR A 4 -2.84 -22.93 -65.60
CA THR A 4 -2.32 -22.25 -64.41
C THR A 4 -3.14 -20.99 -64.22
N ARG A 5 -4.16 -21.06 -63.36
CA ARG A 5 -4.80 -19.86 -62.79
C ARG A 5 -5.05 -20.05 -61.30
N ALA A 6 -4.04 -19.57 -60.58
CA ALA A 6 -4.12 -18.78 -59.35
C ALA A 6 -5.17 -19.21 -58.31
N THR A 7 -4.70 -19.92 -57.28
CA THR A 7 -5.26 -19.84 -55.94
C THR A 7 -5.15 -18.40 -55.46
N THR A 8 -6.24 -17.63 -55.53
CA THR A 8 -6.33 -16.29 -54.92
C THR A 8 -6.08 -16.44 -53.41
N PRO A 9 -5.11 -15.71 -52.82
CA PRO A 9 -4.95 -15.72 -51.38
C PRO A 9 -6.18 -15.01 -50.76
N ALA A 10 -6.88 -15.71 -49.87
CA ALA A 10 -7.99 -15.14 -49.13
C ALA A 10 -7.47 -13.96 -48.29
N VAL A 11 -8.08 -12.78 -48.47
CA VAL A 11 -7.82 -11.60 -47.65
C VAL A 11 -8.32 -11.90 -46.22
N PRO A 12 -7.47 -11.86 -45.19
CA PRO A 12 -7.90 -12.11 -43.82
C PRO A 12 -8.85 -10.98 -43.36
N ALA A 13 -9.91 -11.36 -42.65
CA ALA A 13 -10.94 -10.44 -42.18
C ALA A 13 -10.38 -9.43 -41.16
N PRO A 14 -10.76 -8.13 -41.25
CA PRO A 14 -10.29 -7.11 -40.33
C PRO A 14 -10.91 -7.35 -38.95
N GLY A 15 -10.05 -7.64 -37.97
CA GLY A 15 -10.45 -7.79 -36.55
C GLY A 15 -10.08 -9.12 -35.90
N SER A 16 -9.41 -10.05 -36.60
CA SER A 16 -8.98 -11.33 -35.99
C SER A 16 -7.58 -11.33 -35.38
N ASP A 17 -6.69 -10.40 -35.77
CA ASP A 17 -5.28 -10.41 -35.33
C ASP A 17 -4.94 -9.45 -34.17
N GLU A 18 -5.77 -8.45 -33.87
CA GLU A 18 -5.44 -7.44 -32.84
C GLU A 18 -5.73 -7.92 -31.40
N THR A 19 -6.58 -8.93 -31.23
CA THR A 19 -6.92 -9.51 -29.91
C THR A 19 -5.92 -10.59 -29.47
N GLU A 20 -5.00 -11.01 -30.35
CA GLU A 20 -4.01 -12.08 -30.10
C GLU A 20 -2.66 -11.56 -29.57
N GLY A 21 -2.36 -10.28 -29.81
CA GLY A 21 -1.53 -9.49 -28.88
C GLY A 21 -2.21 -9.46 -27.50
N MET A 22 -1.77 -8.82 -26.43
CA MET A 22 -2.39 -8.91 -25.09
C MET A 22 -2.51 -10.31 -24.41
N ASN A 23 -2.83 -11.42 -25.10
CA ASN A 23 -2.81 -12.78 -24.55
C ASN A 23 -1.40 -13.26 -24.15
N TYR A 24 -0.35 -12.60 -24.66
CA TYR A 24 1.03 -12.80 -24.18
C TYR A 24 1.26 -12.35 -22.72
N LEU A 25 0.34 -11.55 -22.14
CA LEU A 25 0.35 -11.14 -20.73
C LEU A 25 -0.42 -12.10 -19.81
N GLU A 26 -1.19 -13.03 -20.37
CA GLU A 26 -2.10 -13.97 -19.68
C GLU A 26 -1.48 -15.37 -19.51
N THR A 27 -0.16 -15.51 -19.63
CA THR A 27 0.48 -16.70 -19.04
C THR A 27 0.57 -16.45 -17.53
N VAL A 28 -0.33 -17.08 -16.77
CA VAL A 28 -0.32 -17.17 -15.30
C VAL A 28 1.10 -17.19 -14.69
N PRO A 29 2.10 -17.93 -15.23
CA PRO A 29 3.47 -17.89 -14.70
C PRO A 29 4.20 -16.55 -14.91
N ARG A 30 4.00 -15.84 -16.03
CA ARG A 30 4.69 -14.57 -16.33
C ARG A 30 4.18 -13.44 -15.45
N ARG A 31 2.86 -13.37 -15.21
CA ARG A 31 2.23 -12.43 -14.27
C ARG A 31 2.65 -12.71 -12.82
N LEU A 32 2.87 -13.98 -12.46
CA LEU A 32 3.42 -14.35 -11.17
C LEU A 32 4.83 -13.74 -10.99
N VAL A 33 5.72 -13.93 -11.97
CA VAL A 33 7.09 -13.46 -11.86
C VAL A 33 7.20 -11.93 -11.99
N THR A 34 6.46 -11.28 -12.90
CA THR A 34 6.60 -9.81 -13.09
C THR A 34 5.88 -8.97 -12.03
N LEU A 35 4.82 -9.48 -11.39
CA LEU A 35 4.12 -8.75 -10.34
C LEU A 35 4.47 -9.26 -8.94
N TRP A 36 4.45 -10.56 -8.70
CA TRP A 36 4.62 -11.10 -7.35
C TRP A 36 6.07 -11.08 -6.89
N LEU A 37 7.04 -11.30 -7.77
CA LEU A 37 8.45 -11.22 -7.40
C LEU A 37 8.84 -9.81 -6.90
N PRO A 38 8.58 -8.71 -7.64
CA PRO A 38 8.86 -7.37 -7.11
C PRO A 38 7.96 -7.02 -5.92
N LEU A 39 6.70 -7.44 -5.89
CA LEU A 39 5.82 -7.20 -4.75
C LEU A 39 6.32 -7.87 -3.47
N CYS A 40 6.77 -9.13 -3.54
CA CYS A 40 7.35 -9.85 -2.41
C CYS A 40 8.69 -9.25 -1.97
N ILE A 41 9.53 -8.80 -2.91
CA ILE A 41 10.79 -8.10 -2.59
C ILE A 41 10.50 -6.79 -1.86
N ILE A 42 9.60 -5.96 -2.41
CA ILE A 42 9.21 -4.68 -1.78
C ILE A 42 8.61 -4.94 -0.41
N MET A 43 7.71 -5.92 -0.28
CA MET A 43 7.13 -6.32 1.00
C MET A 43 8.22 -6.73 1.99
N PHE A 44 9.15 -7.60 1.61
CA PHE A 44 10.22 -8.05 2.50
C PHE A 44 11.12 -6.89 2.95
N VAL A 45 11.51 -6.01 2.03
CA VAL A 45 12.32 -4.82 2.34
C VAL A 45 11.57 -3.85 3.26
N LEU A 46 10.26 -3.65 3.04
CA LEU A 46 9.44 -2.82 3.91
C LEU A 46 9.25 -3.45 5.30
N LEU A 47 9.10 -4.77 5.39
CA LEU A 47 8.89 -5.47 6.66
C LEU A 47 10.17 -5.59 7.49
N PHE A 48 11.35 -5.53 6.87
CA PHE A 48 12.64 -5.60 7.57
C PHE A 48 12.78 -4.60 8.74
N PRO A 49 12.54 -3.28 8.59
CA PRO A 49 12.61 -2.34 9.70
C PRO A 49 11.54 -2.60 10.77
N PHE A 50 10.35 -3.08 10.41
CA PHE A 50 9.32 -3.45 11.39
C PHE A 50 9.71 -4.70 12.18
N TYR A 51 10.32 -5.69 11.53
CA TYR A 51 10.87 -6.87 12.20
C TYR A 51 11.94 -6.46 13.21
N TRP A 52 12.85 -5.56 12.81
CA TRP A 52 13.86 -5.03 13.71
C TRP A 52 13.24 -4.27 14.89
N MET A 53 12.28 -3.38 14.65
CA MET A 53 11.57 -2.67 15.71
C MET A 53 10.89 -3.63 16.69
N ALA A 54 10.19 -4.66 16.19
CA ALA A 54 9.53 -5.66 17.01
C ALA A 54 10.54 -6.44 17.87
N LEU A 55 11.65 -6.87 17.28
CA LEU A 55 12.72 -7.57 17.99
C LEU A 55 13.30 -6.70 19.12
N THR A 56 13.54 -5.41 18.85
CA THR A 56 14.06 -4.47 19.86
C THR A 56 13.04 -4.14 20.95
N SER A 57 11.74 -4.10 20.62
CA SER A 57 10.67 -3.79 21.57
C SER A 57 10.41 -4.90 22.60
N ILE A 58 10.88 -6.13 22.33
CA ILE A 58 10.70 -7.31 23.19
C ILE A 58 12.00 -7.67 23.94
N LYS A 59 13.13 -7.04 23.58
CA LYS A 59 14.45 -7.27 24.18
C LYS A 59 14.51 -6.64 25.58
N PRO A 60 14.85 -7.39 26.65
CA PRO A 60 14.93 -6.86 28.00
C PRO A 60 16.10 -5.89 28.20
N ASP A 61 15.94 -4.89 29.10
CA ASP A 61 16.96 -3.86 29.38
C ASP A 61 18.34 -4.42 29.74
N SER A 62 18.37 -5.57 30.41
CA SER A 62 19.61 -6.25 30.79
C SER A 62 20.42 -6.76 29.60
N GLN A 63 19.81 -6.98 28.43
CA GLN A 63 20.50 -7.32 27.17
C GLN A 63 20.78 -6.11 26.27
N LEU A 64 20.25 -4.93 26.62
CA LEU A 64 20.60 -3.67 25.95
C LEU A 64 21.88 -3.06 26.51
N LEU A 65 22.18 -3.31 27.79
CA LEU A 65 23.39 -2.82 28.48
C LEU A 65 24.57 -3.81 28.39
N ASP A 66 24.32 -5.08 28.07
CA ASP A 66 25.36 -6.10 27.90
C ASP A 66 25.75 -6.25 26.42
N PHE A 67 26.69 -5.40 25.99
CA PHE A 67 27.18 -5.29 24.60
C PHE A 67 28.14 -6.43 24.18
N GLU A 68 28.53 -7.32 25.08
CA GLU A 68 29.61 -8.29 24.83
C GLU A 68 29.14 -9.71 24.43
N GLY A 69 27.87 -10.10 24.66
CA GLY A 69 27.45 -11.51 24.51
C GLY A 69 26.19 -11.82 23.71
N THR A 70 25.36 -10.83 23.33
CA THR A 70 24.01 -11.11 22.81
C THR A 70 23.91 -10.92 21.29
N ASN A 71 23.50 -11.96 20.56
CA ASN A 71 23.32 -11.94 19.11
C ASN A 71 22.32 -10.84 18.69
N PRO A 72 22.68 -9.90 17.79
CA PRO A 72 21.81 -8.77 17.43
C PRO A 72 20.48 -9.17 16.77
N PHE A 73 20.39 -10.39 16.22
CA PHE A 73 19.21 -10.88 15.50
C PHE A 73 18.32 -11.85 16.30
N TRP A 74 18.64 -12.17 17.55
CA TRP A 74 17.88 -13.17 18.33
C TRP A 74 17.85 -12.82 19.83
N THR A 75 16.66 -12.87 20.45
CA THR A 75 16.49 -12.68 21.91
C THR A 75 16.21 -14.02 22.59
N THR A 76 17.02 -14.37 23.59
CA THR A 76 16.91 -15.64 24.32
C THR A 76 15.84 -15.59 25.42
N THR A 77 15.38 -14.39 25.80
CA THR A 77 14.38 -14.16 26.84
C THR A 77 13.42 -13.05 26.42
N PRO A 78 12.36 -13.34 25.65
CA PRO A 78 11.35 -12.34 25.31
C PRO A 78 10.61 -11.90 26.57
N THR A 79 10.54 -10.59 26.84
CA THR A 79 9.84 -10.06 28.04
C THR A 79 8.76 -9.06 27.66
N LEU A 80 7.63 -9.09 28.39
CA LEU A 80 6.52 -8.13 28.24
C LEU A 80 6.56 -7.02 29.29
N LYS A 81 7.65 -6.93 30.06
CA LYS A 81 7.80 -6.01 31.19
C LYS A 81 7.75 -4.55 30.74
N HIS A 82 8.31 -4.23 29.57
CA HIS A 82 8.29 -2.88 29.00
C HIS A 82 6.88 -2.40 28.67
N TYR A 83 6.05 -3.26 28.09
CA TYR A 83 4.66 -2.90 27.81
C TYR A 83 3.88 -2.66 29.09
N TYR A 84 4.08 -3.48 30.13
CA TYR A 84 3.41 -3.30 31.42
C TYR A 84 3.85 -2.01 32.12
N ALA A 85 5.16 -1.75 32.20
CA ALA A 85 5.69 -0.52 32.78
C ALA A 85 5.19 0.72 32.01
N LEU A 86 5.19 0.68 30.68
CA LEU A 86 4.70 1.79 29.87
C LEU A 86 3.20 2.03 30.09
N LEU A 87 2.37 0.99 30.17
CA LEU A 87 0.93 1.13 30.32
C LEU A 87 0.47 1.50 31.73
N PHE A 88 1.15 1.03 32.77
CA PHE A 88 0.69 1.16 34.16
C PHE A 88 1.58 2.02 35.05
N GLU A 89 2.85 2.22 34.70
CA GLU A 89 3.79 3.01 35.48
C GLU A 89 4.10 4.38 34.84
N THR A 90 3.51 4.69 33.68
CA THR A 90 3.69 5.99 32.99
C THR A 90 2.38 6.63 32.54
N GLU A 91 2.43 7.93 32.24
CA GLU A 91 1.31 8.72 31.69
C GLU A 91 0.96 8.39 30.22
N TYR A 92 1.58 7.35 29.65
CA TYR A 92 1.38 6.95 28.26
C TYR A 92 -0.09 6.73 27.86
N PRO A 93 -0.95 6.05 28.65
CA PRO A 93 -2.36 5.91 28.29
C PRO A 93 -3.08 7.25 28.14
N ARG A 94 -2.69 8.26 28.94
CA ARG A 94 -3.28 9.60 28.87
C ARG A 94 -2.84 10.32 27.60
N TRP A 95 -1.58 10.23 27.23
CA TRP A 95 -1.07 10.82 25.97
C TRP A 95 -1.64 10.14 24.73
N LEU A 96 -1.79 8.81 24.78
CA LEU A 96 -2.43 8.04 23.73
C LEU A 96 -3.89 8.49 23.55
N TRP A 97 -4.65 8.62 24.65
CA TRP A 97 -6.03 9.08 24.60
C TRP A 97 -6.17 10.49 24.04
N ASN A 98 -5.31 11.42 24.46
CA ASN A 98 -5.32 12.80 23.94
C ASN A 98 -5.08 12.82 22.42
N THR A 99 -4.08 12.09 21.94
CA THR A 99 -3.74 12.05 20.51
C THR A 99 -4.86 11.40 19.70
N MET A 100 -5.44 10.29 20.19
CA MET A 100 -6.60 9.64 19.56
C MET A 100 -7.80 10.56 19.49
N PHE A 101 -8.11 11.28 20.57
CA PHE A 101 -9.22 12.23 20.59
C PHE A 101 -9.01 13.36 19.57
N VAL A 102 -7.80 13.92 19.51
CA VAL A 102 -7.45 14.97 18.54
C VAL A 102 -7.51 14.45 17.10
N SER A 103 -6.97 13.27 16.81
CA SER A 103 -6.99 12.71 15.46
C SER A 103 -8.40 12.38 14.98
N ILE A 104 -9.25 11.83 15.85
CA ILE A 104 -10.63 11.47 15.51
C ILE A 104 -11.46 12.75 15.30
N SER A 105 -11.38 13.71 16.21
CA SER A 105 -12.10 14.98 16.08
C SER A 105 -11.68 15.76 14.83
N ALA A 106 -10.39 15.82 14.53
CA ALA A 106 -9.88 16.44 13.31
C ALA A 106 -10.37 15.72 12.04
N THR A 107 -10.38 14.38 12.02
CA THR A 107 -10.87 13.59 10.88
C THR A 107 -12.36 13.82 10.65
N ILE A 108 -13.18 13.82 11.70
CA ILE A 108 -14.62 14.09 11.61
C ILE A 108 -14.86 15.50 11.06
N LEU A 109 -14.17 16.49 11.60
CA LEU A 109 -14.31 17.88 11.14
C LEU A 109 -13.89 18.03 9.67
N SER A 110 -12.80 17.38 9.28
CA SER A 110 -12.31 17.34 7.90
C SER A 110 -13.32 16.68 6.96
N LEU A 111 -13.90 15.55 7.35
CA LEU A 111 -14.93 14.85 6.57
C LEU A 111 -16.18 15.72 6.41
N ILE A 112 -16.66 16.34 7.48
CA ILE A 112 -17.82 17.23 7.44
C ILE A 112 -17.55 18.37 6.45
N ALA A 113 -16.43 19.08 6.61
CA ALA A 113 -16.05 20.17 5.72
C ALA A 113 -15.93 19.71 4.26
N SER A 114 -15.29 18.56 4.03
CA SER A 114 -15.11 17.99 2.69
C SER A 114 -16.44 17.61 2.04
N VAL A 115 -17.37 17.02 2.80
CA VAL A 115 -18.70 16.65 2.32
C VAL A 115 -19.52 17.89 1.99
N PHE A 116 -19.50 18.94 2.84
CA PHE A 116 -20.18 20.20 2.54
C PHE A 116 -19.60 20.89 1.31
N ALA A 117 -18.26 20.91 1.17
CA ALA A 117 -17.60 21.47 -0.01
C ALA A 117 -17.94 20.70 -1.29
N ALA A 118 -17.87 19.36 -1.26
CA ALA A 118 -18.24 18.51 -2.39
C ALA A 118 -19.73 18.67 -2.75
N TYR A 119 -20.62 18.73 -1.76
CA TYR A 119 -22.04 18.97 -1.98
C TYR A 119 -22.29 20.34 -2.61
N ALA A 120 -21.59 21.39 -2.14
CA ALA A 120 -21.69 22.71 -2.72
C ALA A 120 -21.27 22.73 -4.19
N ILE A 121 -20.16 22.09 -4.54
CA ILE A 121 -19.66 22.02 -5.93
C ILE A 121 -20.64 21.27 -6.84
N VAL A 122 -21.20 20.15 -6.38
CA VAL A 122 -22.06 19.29 -7.22
C VAL A 122 -23.50 19.81 -7.33
N ARG A 123 -24.06 20.35 -6.24
CA ARG A 123 -25.49 20.70 -6.16
C ARG A 123 -25.77 22.19 -6.28
N LEU A 124 -24.86 23.08 -5.85
CA LEU A 124 -25.02 24.50 -6.19
C LEU A 124 -24.48 24.72 -7.60
N ARG A 125 -25.39 25.00 -8.55
CA ARG A 125 -25.06 25.57 -9.87
C ARG A 125 -24.48 26.98 -9.67
N TYR A 126 -23.22 27.06 -9.27
CA TYR A 126 -22.51 28.32 -9.11
C TYR A 126 -22.30 28.96 -10.50
N LYS A 127 -22.73 30.21 -10.66
CA LYS A 127 -22.63 30.97 -11.93
C LYS A 127 -21.18 31.22 -12.41
N GLY A 128 -20.17 30.80 -11.63
CA GLY A 128 -18.73 30.85 -11.95
C GLY A 128 -18.01 29.49 -11.93
N SER A 129 -18.73 28.35 -11.85
CA SER A 129 -18.12 27.01 -11.80
C SER A 129 -17.25 26.68 -13.03
N GLN A 130 -17.56 27.28 -14.19
CA GLN A 130 -16.77 27.09 -15.42
C GLN A 130 -15.42 27.83 -15.39
N SER A 131 -15.28 28.86 -14.57
CA SER A 131 -14.03 29.64 -14.48
C SER A 131 -13.02 29.03 -13.50
N VAL A 132 -13.49 28.30 -12.47
CA VAL A 132 -12.60 27.61 -11.51
C VAL A 132 -12.22 26.22 -12.03
N GLY A 133 -13.10 25.50 -12.73
CA GLY A 133 -12.78 24.20 -13.32
C GLY A 133 -11.84 24.26 -14.53
N GLY A 134 -11.74 25.40 -15.20
CA GLY A 134 -10.81 25.60 -16.34
C GLY A 134 -9.41 26.09 -15.96
N LEU A 135 -9.17 26.39 -14.67
CA LEU A 135 -7.87 26.92 -14.17
C LEU A 135 -7.05 25.85 -13.39
N ILE A 136 -7.57 24.63 -13.26
CA ILE A 136 -6.92 23.48 -12.60
C ILE A 136 -6.59 22.45 -13.67
#